data_AF-A0A7Z9ATM1-F1
#
_entry.id   AF-A0A7Z9ATM1-F1
#
_cell.length_a   1.000
_cell.length_b   1.000
_cell.length_c   1.000
_cell.angle_alpha   90.00
_cell.angle_beta   90.00
_cell.angle_gamma   90.00
#
_symmetry.space_group_name_H-M   'P 1'
#
loop_
_entity.id
_entity.type
_entity.pdbx_description
1 polymer ?
#
loop_
_entity_poly.entity_id
_entity_poly.type
_entity_poly.pdbx_seq_one_letter_code
_entity_poly.pdbx_strand_id
1 'polypeptide(L)'
;MNYFYSQNHQQLLSKLVNNAVFPTLIEYLHHHQEEDIILRELKKNFDQPKFEAFLDQLIDENLIKRENRRYKLNFPIFEEETYQKEIEEAAAQILQAISHLSQTEKQLVMGNECWQECFVSNSTYFYATLEDLIPVTRQVAGNENYRFVSLNYHNKLSYSLANYFYLQKKQLPVPSEFLKLVELIGDVNETYYFDQVEVIIERIQAQKYKNRRSSIFFDSLILSNTVKVVKTDDQLNYQLALPLVKTANSRRQLPKIAAGRTVEEHAYIARKVYDRLIKELNLADFSYIEKIN
;
A
#
# COMPACT_ATOMS: atom_id res chain seq x y z
N MET A 1 -0.99 6.42 -19.13
CA MET A 1 0.23 5.98 -18.41
C MET A 1 -0.01 6.05 -16.92
N ASN A 2 0.39 5.01 -16.20
CA ASN A 2 0.35 4.90 -14.74
C ASN A 2 1.78 5.01 -14.20
N TYR A 3 1.98 5.77 -13.12
CA TYR A 3 3.30 6.12 -12.59
C TYR A 3 3.53 5.50 -11.21
N PHE A 4 4.70 4.91 -10.99
CA PHE A 4 5.05 4.19 -9.78
C PHE A 4 6.43 4.60 -9.28
N TYR A 5 6.56 4.78 -7.97
CA TYR A 5 7.78 5.28 -7.35
C TYR A 5 7.92 4.86 -5.89
N SER A 6 9.17 4.80 -5.43
CA SER A 6 9.53 4.38 -4.07
C SER A 6 8.90 5.27 -2.97
N GLN A 7 8.62 4.67 -1.81
CA GLN A 7 8.01 5.39 -0.67
C GLN A 7 8.92 6.47 -0.07
N ASN A 8 10.24 6.27 -0.11
CA ASN A 8 11.22 7.17 0.51
C ASN A 8 11.24 8.57 -0.14
N HIS A 9 10.70 8.71 -1.35
CA HIS A 9 10.61 9.96 -2.10
C HIS A 9 9.16 10.34 -2.47
N GLN A 10 8.16 9.73 -1.80
CA GLN A 10 6.76 9.77 -2.25
C GLN A 10 6.12 11.16 -2.20
N GLN A 11 6.41 11.98 -1.19
CA GLN A 11 5.75 13.29 -1.02
C GLN A 11 6.08 14.28 -2.14
N LEU A 12 7.30 14.25 -2.66
CA LEU A 12 7.72 15.16 -3.73
C LEU A 12 7.24 14.64 -5.08
N LEU A 13 7.48 13.36 -5.38
CA LEU A 13 7.07 12.72 -6.63
C LEU A 13 5.54 12.73 -6.80
N SER A 14 4.77 12.51 -5.73
CA SER A 14 3.31 12.63 -5.79
C SER A 14 2.83 14.02 -6.17
N LYS A 15 3.49 15.10 -5.71
CA LYS A 15 3.14 16.47 -6.10
C LYS A 15 3.42 16.71 -7.59
N LEU A 16 4.53 16.17 -8.10
CA LEU A 16 4.90 16.29 -9.51
C LEU A 16 3.93 15.52 -10.41
N VAL A 17 3.65 14.25 -10.09
CA VAL A 17 2.76 13.39 -10.87
C VAL A 17 1.31 13.90 -10.87
N ASN A 18 0.86 14.51 -9.76
CA ASN A 18 -0.49 15.09 -9.67
C ASN A 18 -0.61 16.48 -10.32
N ASN A 19 0.48 17.05 -10.86
CA ASN A 19 0.40 18.28 -11.64
C ASN A 19 -0.35 18.01 -12.95
N ALA A 20 -1.30 18.88 -13.31
CA ALA A 20 -2.15 18.70 -14.50
C ALA A 20 -1.36 18.60 -15.83
N VAL A 21 -0.16 19.17 -15.91
CA VAL A 21 0.69 19.12 -17.11
C VAL A 21 1.63 17.92 -17.12
N PHE A 22 1.83 17.25 -15.99
CA PHE A 22 2.72 16.10 -15.95
C PHE A 22 2.31 15.02 -16.97
N PRO A 23 1.06 14.51 -17.00
CA PRO A 23 0.73 13.39 -17.89
C PRO A 23 0.89 13.75 -19.37
N THR A 24 0.48 14.96 -19.76
CA THR A 24 0.53 15.42 -21.15
C THR A 24 1.97 15.70 -21.61
N LEU A 25 2.83 16.20 -20.71
CA LEU A 25 4.25 16.39 -20.99
C LEU A 25 4.98 15.04 -21.18
N ILE A 26 4.74 14.08 -20.30
CA ILE A 26 5.37 12.76 -20.41
C ILE A 26 4.92 12.06 -21.69
N GLU A 27 3.63 12.08 -22.00
CA GLU A 27 3.08 11.49 -23.23
C GLU A 27 3.68 12.15 -24.48
N TYR A 28 3.82 13.48 -24.48
CA TYR A 28 4.48 14.19 -25.59
C TYR A 28 5.93 13.74 -25.78
N LEU A 29 6.73 13.72 -24.70
CA LEU A 29 8.13 13.30 -24.77
C LEU A 29 8.29 11.81 -25.11
N HIS A 30 7.33 10.96 -24.73
CA HIS A 30 7.31 9.55 -25.10
C HIS A 30 7.07 9.34 -26.60
N HIS A 31 6.12 10.08 -27.19
CA HIS A 31 5.86 10.00 -28.64
C HIS A 31 7.01 10.56 -29.49
N HIS A 32 7.87 11.40 -28.92
CA HIS A 32 8.97 12.06 -29.64
C HIS A 32 10.36 11.60 -29.13
N GLN A 33 10.49 10.34 -28.71
CA GLN A 33 11.74 9.80 -28.14
C GLN A 33 12.94 9.85 -29.11
N GLU A 34 12.70 9.68 -30.40
CA GLU A 34 13.71 9.73 -31.47
C GLU A 34 14.00 11.17 -31.93
N GLU A 35 13.25 12.15 -31.44
CA GLU A 35 13.39 13.54 -31.84
C GLU A 35 14.23 14.35 -30.84
N ASP A 36 14.74 15.46 -31.36
CA ASP A 36 15.67 16.34 -30.66
C ASP A 36 14.90 17.52 -30.03
N ILE A 37 14.05 17.21 -29.05
CA ILE A 37 13.10 18.16 -28.47
C ILE A 37 13.79 19.32 -27.75
N ILE A 38 13.47 20.55 -28.13
CA ILE A 38 14.01 21.77 -27.50
C ILE A 38 12.99 22.54 -26.67
N LEU A 39 13.50 23.39 -25.77
CA LEU A 39 12.66 24.23 -24.89
C LEU A 39 11.64 25.09 -25.66
N ARG A 40 12.01 25.58 -26.85
CA ARG A 40 11.11 26.41 -27.68
C ARG A 40 9.88 25.63 -28.15
N GLU A 41 10.03 24.34 -28.45
CA GLU A 41 8.92 23.46 -28.85
C GLU A 41 8.05 23.14 -27.65
N LEU A 42 8.68 22.79 -26.52
CA LEU A 42 7.94 22.55 -25.28
C LEU A 42 7.10 23.76 -24.86
N LYS A 43 7.67 24.98 -24.90
CA LYS A 43 6.92 26.22 -24.59
C LYS A 43 5.75 26.46 -25.54
N LYS A 44 5.87 26.05 -26.80
CA LYS A 44 4.79 26.18 -27.79
C LYS A 44 3.63 25.23 -27.50
N ASN A 45 3.94 24.02 -27.02
CA ASN A 45 2.94 22.98 -26.72
C ASN A 45 2.36 23.08 -25.29
N PHE A 46 3.12 23.67 -24.35
CA PHE A 46 2.76 23.79 -22.94
C PHE A 46 2.85 25.25 -22.48
N ASP A 47 1.94 26.09 -22.98
CA ASP A 47 1.87 27.51 -22.63
C ASP A 47 1.17 27.73 -21.28
N GLN A 48 1.87 27.39 -20.19
CA GLN A 48 1.40 27.63 -18.84
C GLN A 48 2.37 28.51 -18.03
N PRO A 49 1.84 29.38 -17.14
CA PRO A 49 2.67 30.12 -16.21
C PRO A 49 3.54 29.14 -15.40
N LYS A 50 4.84 29.43 -15.27
CA LYS A 50 5.81 28.62 -14.53
C LYS A 50 6.13 27.24 -15.13
N PHE A 51 5.83 27.00 -16.42
CA PHE A 51 6.24 25.76 -17.10
C PHE A 51 7.74 25.47 -16.95
N GLU A 52 8.60 26.48 -17.12
CA GLU A 52 10.05 26.32 -16.97
C GLU A 52 10.45 25.88 -15.56
N ALA A 53 9.88 26.50 -14.53
CA ALA A 53 10.15 26.11 -13.16
C ALA A 53 9.67 24.68 -12.86
N PHE A 54 8.56 24.25 -13.46
CA PHE A 54 8.10 22.87 -13.37
C PHE A 54 9.04 21.91 -14.10
N LEU A 55 9.51 22.28 -15.29
CA LEU A 55 10.48 21.50 -16.06
C LEU A 55 11.80 21.35 -15.31
N ASP A 56 12.28 22.42 -14.66
CA ASP A 56 13.48 22.39 -13.81
C ASP A 56 13.29 21.42 -12.64
N GLN A 57 12.12 21.40 -11.98
CA GLN A 57 11.82 20.41 -10.94
C GLN A 57 11.87 18.97 -11.46
N LEU A 58 11.38 18.71 -12.68
CA LEU A 58 11.46 17.37 -13.27
C LEU A 58 12.90 16.95 -13.62
N ILE A 59 13.77 17.90 -13.92
CA ILE A 59 15.20 17.65 -14.16
C ILE A 59 15.92 17.40 -12.84
N ASP A 60 15.65 18.21 -11.82
CA ASP A 60 16.23 18.05 -10.48
C ASP A 60 15.88 16.67 -9.89
N GLU A 61 14.64 16.20 -10.13
CA GLU A 61 14.17 14.88 -9.73
C GLU A 61 14.55 13.74 -10.69
N ASN A 62 15.44 14.00 -11.66
CA ASN A 62 15.92 13.04 -12.65
C ASN A 62 14.80 12.33 -13.45
N LEU A 63 13.63 12.93 -13.58
CA LEU A 63 12.53 12.41 -14.42
C LEU A 63 12.71 12.81 -15.88
N ILE A 64 13.33 13.97 -16.12
CA ILE A 64 13.68 14.48 -17.44
C ILE A 64 15.19 14.72 -17.51
N LYS A 65 15.83 14.21 -18.56
CA LYS A 65 17.23 14.44 -18.86
C LYS A 65 17.35 15.63 -19.80
N ARG A 66 18.22 16.58 -19.47
CA ARG A 66 18.58 17.69 -20.35
C ARG A 66 20.04 17.56 -20.80
N GLU A 67 20.26 17.16 -22.04
CA GLU A 67 21.59 17.03 -22.65
C GLU A 67 21.67 17.81 -23.95
N ASN A 68 22.73 18.61 -24.14
CA ASN A 68 22.90 19.43 -25.36
C ASN A 68 21.68 20.30 -25.71
N ARG A 69 20.98 20.80 -24.68
CA ARG A 69 19.72 21.56 -24.81
C ARG A 69 18.55 20.75 -25.39
N ARG A 70 18.63 19.42 -25.36
CA ARG A 70 17.58 18.48 -25.71
C ARG A 70 16.97 17.88 -24.45
N TYR A 71 15.65 17.71 -24.45
CA TYR A 71 14.89 17.19 -23.31
C TYR A 71 14.36 15.81 -23.66
N LYS A 72 14.62 14.82 -22.80
CA LYS A 72 14.19 13.43 -22.99
C LYS A 72 13.70 12.85 -21.65
N LEU A 73 12.82 11.85 -21.70
CA LEU A 73 12.47 11.10 -20.50
C LEU A 73 13.70 10.37 -19.94
N ASN A 74 13.80 10.28 -18.62
CA ASN A 74 14.92 9.66 -17.94
C ASN A 74 14.49 8.51 -17.01
N PHE A 75 13.35 7.90 -17.30
CA PHE A 75 12.84 6.73 -16.59
C PHE A 75 12.26 5.72 -17.59
N PRO A 76 12.23 4.42 -17.24
CA PRO A 76 11.67 3.40 -18.12
C PRO A 76 10.14 3.44 -18.13
N ILE A 77 9.58 3.12 -19.29
CA ILE A 77 8.16 2.86 -19.50
C ILE A 77 8.04 1.38 -19.87
N PHE A 78 7.35 0.60 -19.05
CA PHE A 78 7.19 -0.83 -19.25
C PHE A 78 5.86 -1.14 -19.95
N GLU A 79 5.93 -2.04 -20.94
CA GLU A 79 4.80 -2.60 -21.68
C GLU A 79 4.35 -3.93 -21.07
N GLU A 80 3.19 -4.42 -21.49
CA GLU A 80 2.55 -5.61 -20.91
C GLU A 80 3.39 -6.88 -21.03
N GLU A 81 4.08 -7.06 -22.15
CA GLU A 81 4.89 -8.25 -22.40
C GLU A 81 6.27 -8.19 -21.69
N THR A 82 6.61 -7.06 -21.08
CA THR A 82 7.92 -6.85 -20.46
C THR A 82 8.09 -7.79 -19.25
N TYR A 83 9.15 -8.60 -19.26
CA TYR A 83 9.49 -9.56 -18.20
C TYR A 83 8.41 -10.59 -17.88
N GLN A 84 7.50 -10.89 -18.82
CA GLN A 84 6.38 -11.81 -18.59
C GLN A 84 6.83 -13.17 -18.04
N LYS A 85 7.94 -13.71 -18.57
CA LYS A 85 8.50 -14.99 -18.14
C LYS A 85 8.99 -14.94 -16.69
N GLU A 86 9.75 -13.90 -16.34
CA GLU A 86 10.29 -13.69 -14.99
C GLU A 86 9.17 -13.51 -13.97
N ILE A 87 8.12 -12.77 -14.33
CA ILE A 87 6.93 -12.56 -13.51
C ILE A 87 6.20 -13.89 -13.28
N GLU A 88 6.01 -14.68 -14.34
CA GLU A 88 5.36 -16.00 -14.27
C GLU A 88 6.12 -16.99 -13.40
N GLU A 89 7.42 -17.12 -13.62
CA GLU A 89 8.27 -18.03 -12.86
C GLU A 89 8.32 -17.66 -11.38
N ALA A 90 8.47 -16.37 -11.06
CA ALA A 90 8.50 -15.89 -9.67
C ALA A 90 7.16 -16.10 -8.96
N ALA A 91 6.03 -15.77 -9.61
CA ALA A 91 4.71 -15.99 -9.05
C ALA A 91 4.44 -17.48 -8.81
N ALA A 92 4.76 -18.34 -9.77
CA ALA A 92 4.59 -19.79 -9.66
C ALA A 92 5.39 -20.38 -8.48
N GLN A 93 6.63 -19.94 -8.29
CA GLN A 93 7.46 -20.38 -7.16
C GLN A 93 6.85 -19.98 -5.82
N ILE A 94 6.38 -18.73 -5.68
CA ILE A 94 5.73 -18.26 -4.45
C ILE A 94 4.45 -19.05 -4.19
N LEU A 95 3.59 -19.24 -5.20
CA LEU A 95 2.34 -20.00 -5.10
C LEU A 95 2.59 -21.45 -4.69
N GLN A 96 3.61 -22.08 -5.25
CA GLN A 96 4.04 -23.43 -4.87
C GLN A 96 4.46 -23.47 -3.40
N ALA A 97 5.28 -22.50 -2.96
CA ALA A 97 5.79 -22.42 -1.59
C ALA A 97 4.67 -22.27 -0.54
N ILE A 98 3.57 -21.59 -0.90
CA ILE A 98 2.44 -21.35 0.01
C ILE A 98 1.20 -22.21 -0.27
N SER A 99 1.31 -23.18 -1.18
CA SER A 99 0.18 -24.01 -1.64
C SER A 99 -0.55 -24.73 -0.50
N HIS A 100 0.21 -25.23 0.48
CA HIS A 100 -0.25 -25.96 1.65
C HIS A 100 -0.94 -25.10 2.71
N LEU A 101 -0.85 -23.76 2.61
CA LEU A 101 -1.41 -22.84 3.60
C LEU A 101 -2.93 -22.66 3.41
N SER A 102 -3.62 -22.41 4.52
CA SER A 102 -5.02 -21.98 4.49
C SER A 102 -5.18 -20.60 3.84
N GLN A 103 -6.42 -20.23 3.47
CA GLN A 103 -6.69 -18.94 2.85
C GLN A 103 -6.29 -17.76 3.75
N THR A 104 -6.54 -17.85 5.06
CA THR A 104 -6.13 -16.83 6.03
C THR A 104 -4.62 -16.70 6.13
N GLU A 105 -3.89 -17.82 6.09
CA GLU A 105 -2.42 -17.79 6.11
C GLU A 105 -1.84 -17.22 4.81
N LYS A 106 -2.45 -17.53 3.66
CA LYS A 106 -2.08 -16.91 2.37
C LYS A 106 -2.26 -15.40 2.40
N GLN A 107 -3.38 -14.91 2.95
CA GLN A 107 -3.60 -13.47 3.16
C GLN A 107 -2.57 -12.83 4.09
N LEU A 108 -2.18 -13.53 5.16
CA LEU A 108 -1.13 -13.07 6.08
C LEU A 108 0.24 -12.97 5.39
N VAL A 109 0.59 -13.97 4.56
CA VAL A 109 1.82 -13.94 3.77
C VAL A 109 1.83 -12.73 2.83
N MET A 110 0.69 -12.40 2.24
CA MET A 110 0.56 -11.26 1.33
C MET A 110 0.74 -9.90 2.02
N GLY A 111 0.31 -9.78 3.27
CA GLY A 111 0.46 -8.56 4.08
C GLY A 111 1.82 -8.36 4.72
N ASN A 112 2.62 -9.43 4.77
CA ASN A 112 3.89 -9.47 5.46
C ASN A 112 5.03 -9.78 4.50
N GLU A 113 5.31 -11.06 4.26
CA GLU A 113 6.47 -11.49 3.48
C GLU A 113 6.44 -10.98 2.03
N CYS A 114 5.31 -11.14 1.31
CA CYS A 114 5.20 -10.61 -0.05
C CYS A 114 5.21 -9.08 -0.06
N TRP A 115 4.58 -8.43 0.93
CA TRP A 115 4.59 -6.96 0.99
C TRP A 115 6.02 -6.42 1.14
N GLN A 116 6.80 -7.04 2.03
CA GLN A 116 8.18 -6.68 2.27
C GLN A 116 9.04 -6.86 1.02
N GLU A 117 8.89 -7.98 0.31
CA GLU A 117 9.65 -8.26 -0.91
C GLU A 117 9.24 -7.34 -2.07
N CYS A 118 7.93 -7.08 -2.23
CA CYS A 118 7.41 -6.39 -3.41
C CYS A 118 7.41 -4.86 -3.32
N PHE A 119 7.30 -4.28 -2.12
CA PHE A 119 7.08 -2.84 -1.95
C PHE A 119 8.10 -2.13 -1.07
N VAL A 120 8.85 -2.85 -0.25
CA VAL A 120 9.81 -2.24 0.68
C VAL A 120 11.21 -2.26 0.05
N SER A 121 11.68 -1.09 -0.36
CA SER A 121 13.01 -0.91 -0.92
C SER A 121 13.72 0.27 -0.27
N ASN A 122 15.03 0.13 -0.07
CA ASN A 122 15.90 1.23 0.34
C ASN A 122 16.32 2.10 -0.85
N SER A 123 16.12 1.62 -2.07
CA SER A 123 16.48 2.32 -3.30
C SER A 123 15.34 3.23 -3.76
N THR A 124 15.71 4.37 -4.34
CA THR A 124 14.78 5.25 -5.04
C THR A 124 14.58 4.73 -6.46
N TYR A 125 13.34 4.73 -6.94
CA TYR A 125 12.99 4.37 -8.31
C TYR A 125 11.78 5.19 -8.76
N PHE A 126 11.68 5.37 -10.08
CA PHE A 126 10.49 5.89 -10.77
C PHE A 126 10.35 5.13 -12.09
N TYR A 127 9.15 4.63 -12.38
CA TYR A 127 8.83 4.04 -13.68
C TYR A 127 7.39 4.35 -14.07
N ALA A 128 7.08 4.18 -15.35
CA ALA A 128 5.70 4.20 -15.83
C ALA A 128 5.34 2.88 -16.50
N THR A 129 4.04 2.61 -16.60
CA THR A 129 3.51 1.53 -17.43
C THR A 129 2.22 1.97 -18.11
N LEU A 130 1.91 1.37 -19.25
CA LEU A 130 0.64 1.56 -19.94
C LEU A 130 -0.47 0.69 -19.36
N GLU A 131 -0.12 -0.30 -18.55
CA GLU A 131 -1.09 -1.20 -17.93
C GLU A 131 -1.75 -0.61 -16.69
N ASP A 132 -3.00 -0.99 -16.49
CA ASP A 132 -3.70 -0.78 -15.23
C ASP A 132 -3.32 -1.89 -14.24
N LEU A 133 -2.57 -1.51 -13.23
CA LEU A 133 -2.22 -2.39 -12.11
C LEU A 133 -3.34 -2.37 -11.05
N ILE A 134 -3.51 -3.48 -10.33
CA ILE A 134 -4.55 -3.59 -9.28
C ILE A 134 -4.21 -2.57 -8.19
N PRO A 135 -5.07 -1.61 -7.81
CA PRO A 135 -4.73 -0.70 -6.73
C PRO A 135 -4.46 -1.47 -5.43
N VAL A 136 -3.28 -1.27 -4.82
CA VAL A 136 -2.94 -1.92 -3.55
C VAL A 136 -2.49 -0.89 -2.53
N THR A 137 -3.06 -0.95 -1.33
CA THR A 137 -2.59 -0.17 -0.19
C THR A 137 -2.46 -1.04 1.06
N ARG A 138 -1.47 -0.73 1.90
CA ARG A 138 -1.29 -1.32 3.23
C ARG A 138 -1.28 -0.21 4.26
N GLN A 139 -2.30 -0.17 5.10
CA GLN A 139 -2.38 0.77 6.21
C GLN A 139 -2.03 0.09 7.52
N VAL A 140 -1.33 0.83 8.38
CA VAL A 140 -0.92 0.37 9.70
C VAL A 140 -1.31 1.42 10.71
N ALA A 141 -1.92 0.98 11.81
CA ALA A 141 -2.14 1.78 12.99
C ALA A 141 -1.83 0.95 14.24
N GLY A 142 -1.49 1.57 15.36
CA GLY A 142 -1.17 0.79 16.56
C GLY A 142 -0.38 1.53 17.62
N ASN A 143 0.18 0.74 18.54
CA ASN A 143 1.14 1.19 19.54
C ASN A 143 2.43 0.34 19.46
N GLU A 144 3.27 0.42 20.49
CA GLU A 144 4.56 -0.29 20.55
C GLU A 144 4.42 -1.83 20.61
N ASN A 145 3.29 -2.34 21.09
CA ASN A 145 3.08 -3.77 21.31
C ASN A 145 2.18 -4.41 20.26
N TYR A 146 1.22 -3.67 19.71
CA TYR A 146 0.23 -4.17 18.76
C TYR A 146 0.13 -3.28 17.53
N ARG A 147 0.20 -3.90 16.35
CA ARG A 147 -0.07 -3.24 15.05
C ARG A 147 -1.30 -3.85 14.40
N PHE A 148 -2.23 -3.00 14.02
CA PHE A 148 -3.35 -3.32 13.17
C PHE A 148 -2.97 -3.04 11.73
N VAL A 149 -3.13 -4.03 10.87
CA VAL A 149 -2.76 -3.94 9.46
C VAL A 149 -4.00 -4.18 8.62
N SER A 150 -4.20 -3.35 7.59
CA SER A 150 -5.23 -3.54 6.57
C SER A 150 -4.63 -3.47 5.17
N LEU A 151 -4.87 -4.51 4.38
CA LEU A 151 -4.60 -4.58 2.95
C LEU A 151 -5.88 -4.28 2.19
N ASN A 152 -5.80 -3.36 1.23
CA ASN A 152 -6.90 -3.04 0.33
C ASN A 152 -6.43 -3.28 -1.11
N TYR A 153 -7.17 -4.09 -1.87
CA TYR A 153 -6.87 -4.44 -3.27
C TYR A 153 -7.74 -3.68 -4.28
N HIS A 154 -8.27 -2.54 -3.85
CA HIS A 154 -9.08 -1.65 -4.67
C HIS A 154 -8.95 -0.21 -4.18
N ASN A 155 -9.47 0.74 -4.94
CA ASN A 155 -9.33 2.17 -4.64
C ASN A 155 -10.09 2.64 -3.39
N LYS A 156 -11.02 1.82 -2.88
CA LYS A 156 -11.80 2.12 -1.67
C LYS A 156 -11.16 1.41 -0.48
N LEU A 157 -11.07 2.12 0.64
CA LEU A 157 -10.58 1.54 1.89
C LEU A 157 -11.67 0.68 2.54
N SER A 158 -11.30 -0.54 2.94
CA SER A 158 -12.17 -1.39 3.77
C SER A 158 -12.40 -0.77 5.15
N TYR A 159 -13.57 -1.03 5.73
CA TYR A 159 -13.96 -0.49 7.03
C TYR A 159 -13.16 -1.15 8.18
N SER A 160 -12.03 -0.55 8.56
CA SER A 160 -11.11 -1.06 9.57
C SER A 160 -10.51 0.06 10.42
N LEU A 161 -9.97 -0.27 11.60
CA LEU A 161 -9.28 0.71 12.45
C LEU A 161 -8.01 1.26 11.81
N ALA A 162 -7.22 0.42 11.13
CA ALA A 162 -6.00 0.88 10.46
C ALA A 162 -6.29 1.90 9.34
N ASN A 163 -7.34 1.64 8.54
CA ASN A 163 -7.78 2.57 7.50
C ASN A 163 -8.40 3.85 8.10
N TYR A 164 -9.15 3.74 9.20
CA TYR A 164 -9.71 4.90 9.91
C TYR A 164 -8.61 5.86 10.41
N PHE A 165 -7.62 5.33 11.14
CA PHE A 165 -6.51 6.15 11.64
C PHE A 165 -5.63 6.69 10.51
N TYR A 166 -5.49 5.97 9.40
CA TYR A 166 -4.84 6.49 8.20
C TYR A 166 -5.56 7.74 7.65
N LEU A 167 -6.90 7.68 7.50
CA LEU A 167 -7.71 8.82 7.03
C LEU A 167 -7.55 10.03 7.96
N GLN A 168 -7.62 9.81 9.28
CA GLN A 168 -7.47 10.86 10.29
C GLN A 168 -6.08 11.50 10.24
N LYS A 169 -5.02 10.68 10.26
CA LYS A 169 -3.62 11.12 10.24
C LYS A 169 -3.26 11.91 8.99
N LYS A 170 -3.81 11.52 7.85
CA LYS A 170 -3.60 12.20 6.56
C LYS A 170 -4.58 13.33 6.29
N GLN A 171 -5.54 13.57 7.20
CA GLN A 171 -6.60 14.58 7.06
C GLN A 171 -7.34 14.45 5.72
N LEU A 172 -7.59 13.20 5.31
CA LEU A 172 -8.27 12.91 4.05
C LEU A 172 -9.78 13.05 4.20
N PRO A 173 -10.52 13.33 3.11
CA PRO A 173 -11.97 13.25 3.11
C PRO A 173 -12.44 11.89 3.63
N VAL A 174 -13.32 11.91 4.63
CA VAL A 174 -13.82 10.68 5.26
C VAL A 174 -14.96 10.09 4.42
N PRO A 175 -14.84 8.84 3.94
CA PRO A 175 -15.94 8.15 3.27
C PRO A 175 -17.14 7.95 4.20
N SER A 176 -18.36 7.94 3.65
CA SER A 176 -19.60 7.84 4.44
C SER A 176 -19.65 6.58 5.32
N GLU A 177 -18.99 5.50 4.88
CA GLU A 177 -18.88 4.26 5.64
C GLU A 177 -18.18 4.48 6.99
N PHE A 178 -17.20 5.39 7.05
CA PHE A 178 -16.38 5.67 8.24
C PHE A 178 -17.03 6.62 9.26
N LEU A 179 -18.19 7.21 8.95
CA LEU A 179 -18.82 8.22 9.80
C LEU A 179 -19.13 7.70 11.21
N LYS A 180 -19.51 6.42 11.36
CA LYS A 180 -19.77 5.83 12.68
C LYS A 180 -18.52 5.73 13.54
N LEU A 181 -17.35 5.46 12.94
CA LEU A 181 -16.08 5.48 13.68
C LEU A 181 -15.67 6.92 14.02
N VAL A 182 -15.93 7.88 13.13
CA VAL A 182 -15.71 9.31 13.44
C VAL A 182 -16.57 9.77 14.60
N GLU A 183 -17.86 9.46 14.61
CA GLU A 183 -18.77 9.83 15.71
C GLU A 183 -18.36 9.19 17.04
N LEU A 184 -17.90 7.93 16.99
CA LEU A 184 -17.56 7.16 18.18
C LEU A 184 -16.18 7.50 18.77
N ILE A 185 -15.15 7.60 17.91
CA ILE A 185 -13.76 7.81 18.33
C ILE A 185 -13.38 9.29 18.31
N GLY A 186 -13.90 10.07 17.35
CA GLY A 186 -13.61 11.49 17.21
C GLY A 186 -12.14 11.78 16.92
N ASP A 187 -11.56 12.65 17.74
CA ASP A 187 -10.22 13.22 17.65
C ASP A 187 -9.25 12.61 18.68
N VAL A 188 -9.60 11.43 19.21
CA VAL A 188 -8.73 10.65 20.09
C VAL A 188 -7.41 10.32 19.39
N ASN A 189 -6.31 10.56 20.10
CA ASN A 189 -4.96 10.26 19.63
C ASN A 189 -4.77 8.74 19.42
N GLU A 190 -4.15 8.38 18.28
CA GLU A 190 -3.91 6.99 17.87
C GLU A 190 -3.20 6.16 18.95
N THR A 191 -2.07 6.64 19.48
CA THR A 191 -1.29 5.89 20.48
C THR A 191 -2.10 5.64 21.74
N TYR A 192 -2.74 6.68 22.28
CA TYR A 192 -3.60 6.54 23.46
C TYR A 192 -4.77 5.58 23.22
N TYR A 193 -5.39 5.63 22.03
CA TYR A 193 -6.45 4.69 21.67
C TYR A 193 -5.95 3.25 21.69
N PHE A 194 -4.79 2.98 21.09
CA PHE A 194 -4.27 1.62 21.03
C PHE A 194 -3.74 1.11 22.37
N ASP A 195 -3.28 1.97 23.29
CA ASP A 195 -2.95 1.58 24.67
C ASP A 195 -4.17 1.06 25.43
N GLN A 196 -5.35 1.65 25.20
CA GLN A 196 -6.60 1.13 25.78
C GLN A 196 -7.05 -0.17 25.10
N VAL A 197 -6.87 -0.28 23.78
CA VAL A 197 -7.19 -1.50 23.01
C VAL A 197 -6.30 -2.67 23.41
N GLU A 198 -5.03 -2.44 23.69
CA GLU A 198 -4.09 -3.46 24.17
C GLU A 198 -4.65 -4.18 25.40
N VAL A 199 -5.07 -3.43 26.43
CA VAL A 199 -5.65 -4.00 27.65
C VAL A 199 -6.89 -4.85 27.35
N ILE A 200 -7.69 -4.46 26.35
CA ILE A 200 -8.86 -5.23 25.91
C ILE A 200 -8.43 -6.53 25.24
N ILE A 201 -7.50 -6.47 24.28
CA ILE A 201 -6.98 -7.64 23.56
C ILE A 201 -6.39 -8.65 24.54
N GLU A 202 -5.51 -8.21 25.45
CA GLU A 202 -4.87 -9.10 26.42
C GLU A 202 -5.88 -9.82 27.31
N ARG A 203 -6.92 -9.09 27.77
CA ARG A 203 -7.99 -9.69 28.57
C ARG A 203 -8.86 -10.64 27.77
N ILE A 204 -9.11 -10.38 26.49
CA ILE A 204 -9.82 -11.30 25.59
C ILE A 204 -8.99 -12.58 25.42
N GLN A 205 -7.69 -12.46 25.14
CA GLN A 205 -6.79 -13.61 25.00
C GLN A 205 -6.71 -14.44 26.28
N ALA A 206 -6.72 -13.79 27.44
CA ALA A 206 -6.73 -14.46 28.74
C ALA A 206 -8.11 -15.00 29.16
N GLN A 207 -9.14 -14.89 28.31
CA GLN A 207 -10.54 -15.26 28.61
C GLN A 207 -11.12 -14.56 29.87
N LYS A 208 -10.59 -13.37 30.19
CA LYS A 208 -10.95 -12.53 31.36
C LYS A 208 -11.73 -11.27 30.99
N TYR A 209 -12.16 -11.17 29.74
CA TYR A 209 -13.00 -10.08 29.25
C TYR A 209 -14.45 -10.58 29.12
N LYS A 210 -15.32 -10.21 30.07
CA LYS A 210 -16.72 -10.66 30.15
C LYS A 210 -17.62 -9.55 30.65
N ASN A 211 -18.87 -9.51 30.15
CA ASN A 211 -19.93 -8.58 30.61
C ASN A 211 -19.45 -7.12 30.75
N ARG A 212 -18.71 -6.62 29.74
CA ARG A 212 -18.06 -5.32 29.82
C ARG A 212 -19.04 -4.20 29.47
N ARG A 213 -18.89 -3.07 30.15
CA ARG A 213 -19.63 -1.84 29.84
C ARG A 213 -19.11 -1.27 28.52
N SER A 214 -20.01 -0.60 27.81
CA SER A 214 -19.68 0.18 26.60
C SER A 214 -18.59 1.20 26.92
N SER A 215 -17.68 1.34 25.96
CA SER A 215 -16.64 2.36 25.93
C SER A 215 -16.30 2.61 24.47
N ILE A 216 -15.84 3.82 24.14
CA ILE A 216 -15.47 4.15 22.76
C ILE A 216 -14.44 3.17 22.18
N PHE A 217 -13.54 2.64 23.01
CA PHE A 217 -12.51 1.67 22.61
C PHE A 217 -13.07 0.26 22.39
N PHE A 218 -14.02 -0.17 23.22
CA PHE A 218 -14.61 -1.49 23.05
C PHE A 218 -15.62 -1.49 21.90
N ASP A 219 -16.47 -0.47 21.84
CA ASP A 219 -17.53 -0.36 20.86
C ASP A 219 -16.96 -0.18 19.45
N SER A 220 -15.82 0.51 19.30
CA SER A 220 -15.11 0.64 18.02
C SER A 220 -14.51 -0.69 17.55
N LEU A 221 -14.08 -1.57 18.47
CA LEU A 221 -13.59 -2.90 18.13
C LEU A 221 -14.73 -3.81 17.65
N ILE A 222 -15.92 -3.69 18.24
CA ILE A 222 -17.12 -4.38 17.74
C ILE A 222 -17.52 -3.82 16.38
N LEU A 223 -17.60 -2.49 16.28
CA LEU A 223 -18.05 -1.79 15.07
C LEU A 223 -17.15 -2.10 13.88
N SER A 224 -15.82 -2.09 14.07
CA SER A 224 -14.84 -2.41 13.02
C SER A 224 -14.66 -3.91 12.76
N ASN A 225 -15.49 -4.77 13.36
CA ASN A 225 -15.38 -6.23 13.30
C ASN A 225 -13.99 -6.73 13.72
N THR A 226 -13.34 -6.04 14.65
CA THR A 226 -12.12 -6.49 15.30
C THR A 226 -12.41 -7.56 16.34
N VAL A 227 -13.48 -7.35 17.11
CA VAL A 227 -13.95 -8.25 18.16
C VAL A 227 -15.37 -8.68 17.82
N LYS A 228 -15.66 -9.96 18.07
CA LYS A 228 -17.02 -10.52 17.97
C LYS A 228 -17.53 -10.94 19.34
N VAL A 229 -18.84 -10.79 19.53
CA VAL A 229 -19.54 -11.25 20.73
C VAL A 229 -19.90 -12.73 20.57
N VAL A 230 -19.62 -13.52 21.60
CA VAL A 230 -19.95 -14.94 21.68
C VAL A 230 -20.79 -15.16 22.92
N LYS A 231 -22.02 -15.66 22.77
CA LYS A 231 -22.86 -16.05 23.91
C LYS A 231 -22.50 -17.47 24.35
N THR A 232 -22.25 -17.63 25.65
CA THR A 232 -22.05 -18.94 26.28
C THR A 232 -22.65 -18.87 27.68
N ASP A 233 -23.54 -19.80 28.01
CA ASP A 233 -24.11 -19.97 29.36
C ASP A 233 -24.61 -18.66 30.00
N ASP A 234 -25.48 -17.93 29.30
CA ASP A 234 -26.05 -16.63 29.69
C ASP A 234 -25.03 -15.49 29.96
N GLN A 235 -23.75 -15.71 29.65
CA GLN A 235 -22.69 -14.69 29.72
C GLN A 235 -22.30 -14.21 28.32
N LEU A 236 -22.00 -12.91 28.23
CA LEU A 236 -21.36 -12.34 27.04
C LEU A 236 -19.85 -12.53 27.14
N ASN A 237 -19.32 -13.39 26.28
CA ASN A 237 -17.90 -13.54 26.02
C ASN A 237 -17.52 -12.82 24.72
N TYR A 238 -16.21 -12.63 24.53
CA TYR A 238 -15.68 -11.92 23.38
C TYR A 238 -14.49 -12.67 22.80
N GLN A 239 -14.34 -12.62 21.48
CA GLN A 239 -13.22 -13.21 20.76
C GLN A 239 -12.72 -12.22 19.72
N LEU A 240 -11.43 -12.31 19.38
CA LEU A 240 -10.92 -11.61 18.21
C LEU A 240 -11.57 -12.20 16.96
N ALA A 241 -12.11 -11.32 16.12
CA ALA A 241 -12.57 -11.66 14.79
C ALA A 241 -11.42 -11.56 13.77
N LEU A 242 -10.45 -10.67 14.02
CA LEU A 242 -9.21 -10.61 13.24
C LEU A 242 -8.20 -11.68 13.68
N PRO A 243 -7.43 -12.25 12.74
CA PRO A 243 -6.28 -13.08 13.07
C PRO A 243 -5.25 -12.28 13.88
N LEU A 244 -4.71 -12.90 14.93
CA LEU A 244 -3.61 -12.35 15.72
C LEU A 244 -2.33 -13.14 15.44
N VAL A 245 -1.34 -12.45 14.88
CA VAL A 245 -0.04 -13.02 14.51
C VAL A 245 1.03 -12.50 15.46
N LYS A 246 1.93 -13.38 15.91
CA LYS A 246 3.09 -12.98 16.73
C LYS A 246 4.29 -12.77 15.83
N THR A 247 4.91 -11.59 15.89
CA THR A 247 6.07 -11.25 15.05
C THR A 247 7.28 -12.17 15.28
N ALA A 248 7.42 -12.74 16.49
CA ALA A 248 8.50 -13.68 16.83
C ALA A 248 8.42 -15.05 16.12
N ASN A 249 7.27 -15.43 15.55
CA ASN A 249 7.16 -16.67 14.79
C ASN A 249 7.70 -16.43 13.36
N SER A 250 9.00 -16.66 13.18
CA SER A 250 9.72 -16.92 11.92
C SER A 250 9.00 -16.45 10.65
N ARG A 251 9.32 -15.25 10.16
CA ARG A 251 8.95 -14.82 8.80
C ARG A 251 9.33 -15.93 7.83
N ARG A 252 8.38 -16.38 7.02
CA ARG A 252 8.64 -17.44 6.04
C ARG A 252 9.68 -16.92 5.05
N GLN A 253 10.66 -17.74 4.72
CA GLN A 253 11.52 -17.44 3.57
C GLN A 253 10.73 -17.76 2.31
N LEU A 254 10.30 -16.71 1.61
CA LEU A 254 9.73 -16.86 0.28
C LEU A 254 10.83 -16.99 -0.76
N PRO A 255 10.56 -17.67 -1.89
CA PRO A 255 11.40 -17.56 -3.07
C PRO A 255 11.64 -16.09 -3.41
N LYS A 256 12.90 -15.73 -3.66
CA LYS A 256 13.26 -14.37 -4.04
C LYS A 256 12.72 -14.06 -5.41
N ILE A 257 12.20 -12.84 -5.59
CA ILE A 257 11.80 -12.37 -6.90
C ILE A 257 13.08 -12.05 -7.69
N ALA A 258 13.14 -12.50 -8.95
CA ALA A 258 14.30 -12.24 -9.80
C ALA A 258 14.61 -10.73 -9.82
N ALA A 259 15.88 -10.40 -9.66
CA ALA A 259 16.31 -9.02 -9.79
C ALA A 259 16.28 -8.63 -11.27
N GLY A 260 15.60 -7.53 -11.59
CA GLY A 260 15.88 -6.81 -12.82
C GLY A 260 17.33 -6.32 -12.85
N ARG A 261 17.80 -5.90 -14.01
CA ARG A 261 19.13 -5.28 -14.18
C ARG A 261 19.19 -3.91 -13.50
N THR A 262 18.05 -3.23 -13.37
CA THR A 262 17.91 -1.96 -12.64
C THR A 262 16.92 -2.08 -11.48
N VAL A 263 16.90 -1.06 -10.62
CA VAL A 263 15.97 -0.98 -9.49
C VAL A 263 14.53 -0.85 -9.97
N GLU A 264 14.30 -0.07 -11.03
CA GLU A 264 13.00 0.12 -11.67
C GLU A 264 12.45 -1.18 -12.26
N GLU A 265 13.30 -1.96 -12.93
CA GLU A 265 12.92 -3.25 -13.49
C GLU A 265 12.53 -4.22 -12.38
N HIS A 266 13.32 -4.31 -11.30
CA HIS A 266 12.97 -5.14 -10.15
C HIS A 266 11.66 -4.69 -9.49
N ALA A 267 11.47 -3.38 -9.29
CA ALA A 267 10.25 -2.83 -8.71
C ALA A 267 9.02 -3.16 -9.58
N TYR A 268 9.13 -3.05 -10.90
CA TYR A 268 8.07 -3.42 -11.84
C TYR A 268 7.75 -4.91 -11.80
N ILE A 269 8.75 -5.79 -11.89
CA ILE A 269 8.57 -7.25 -11.79
C ILE A 269 7.91 -7.60 -10.46
N ALA A 270 8.42 -7.10 -9.35
CA ALA A 270 7.90 -7.42 -8.02
C ALA A 270 6.46 -6.92 -7.84
N ARG A 271 6.13 -5.76 -8.40
CA ARG A 271 4.77 -5.23 -8.42
C ARG A 271 3.80 -6.11 -9.21
N LYS A 272 4.22 -6.56 -10.39
CA LYS A 272 3.43 -7.45 -11.28
C LYS A 272 3.26 -8.84 -10.69
N VAL A 273 4.29 -9.38 -10.03
CA VAL A 273 4.20 -10.62 -9.25
C VAL A 273 3.11 -10.49 -8.18
N TYR A 274 3.10 -9.38 -7.42
CA TYR A 274 2.08 -9.15 -6.40
C TYR A 274 0.66 -9.12 -6.99
N ASP A 275 0.44 -8.43 -8.11
CA ASP A 275 -0.85 -8.40 -8.80
C ASP A 275 -1.32 -9.78 -9.27
N ARG A 276 -0.38 -10.58 -9.78
CA ARG A 276 -0.66 -11.96 -10.18
C ARG A 276 -1.07 -12.82 -8.98
N LEU A 277 -0.36 -12.70 -7.86
CA LEU A 277 -0.70 -13.39 -6.62
C LEU A 277 -2.10 -13.01 -6.10
N ILE A 278 -2.51 -11.74 -6.19
CA ILE A 278 -3.88 -11.32 -5.85
C ILE A 278 -4.92 -12.08 -6.67
N LYS A 279 -4.72 -12.13 -8.00
CA LYS A 279 -5.65 -12.79 -8.94
C LYS A 279 -5.71 -14.29 -8.69
N GLU A 280 -4.56 -14.96 -8.62
CA GLU A 280 -4.48 -16.42 -8.52
C GLU A 280 -4.92 -16.96 -7.16
N LEU A 281 -4.71 -16.20 -6.08
CA LEU A 281 -5.17 -16.58 -4.74
C LEU A 281 -6.61 -16.12 -4.43
N ASN A 282 -7.27 -15.42 -5.37
CA ASN A 282 -8.59 -14.82 -5.21
C ASN A 282 -8.71 -14.02 -3.89
N LEU A 283 -7.76 -13.10 -3.68
CA LEU A 283 -7.68 -12.34 -2.44
C LEU A 283 -8.69 -11.21 -2.41
N ALA A 284 -9.26 -10.98 -1.23
CA ALA A 284 -10.07 -9.81 -0.91
C ALA A 284 -9.37 -8.97 0.16
N ASP A 285 -9.85 -7.74 0.37
CA ASP A 285 -9.38 -6.89 1.47
C ASP A 285 -9.30 -7.66 2.79
N PHE A 286 -8.22 -7.45 3.52
CA PHE A 286 -7.88 -8.28 4.65
C PHE A 286 -7.25 -7.46 5.76
N SER A 287 -7.68 -7.72 7.00
CA SER A 287 -7.13 -7.08 8.18
C SER A 287 -6.68 -8.11 9.20
N TYR A 288 -5.60 -7.80 9.91
CA TYR A 288 -5.04 -8.64 10.96
C TYR A 288 -4.33 -7.80 12.01
N ILE A 289 -4.03 -8.44 13.15
CA ILE A 289 -3.32 -7.82 14.27
C ILE A 289 -1.96 -8.52 14.39
N GLU A 290 -0.90 -7.73 14.51
CA GLU A 290 0.44 -8.20 14.83
C GLU A 290 0.78 -7.85 16.27
N LYS A 291 1.17 -8.84 17.06
CA LYS A 291 1.81 -8.65 18.36
C LYS A 291 3.33 -8.56 18.15
N ILE A 292 3.88 -7.38 18.42
CA ILE A 292 5.31 -7.06 18.24
C ILE A 292 6.14 -7.64 19.40
N ASN A 293 5.69 -7.39 20.64
CA ASN A 293 6.35 -7.79 21.89
C ASN A 293 5.50 -8.78 22.68
#